data_AF-A0A0L0ULE4-F1
#
_entry.id   AF-A0A0L0ULE4-F1
#
_cell.length_a   1.000
_cell.length_b   1.000
_cell.length_c   1.000
_cell.angle_alpha   90.00
_cell.angle_beta   90.00
_cell.angle_gamma   90.00
#
_symmetry.space_group_name_H-M   'P 1'
#
loop_
_entity.id
_entity.type
_entity.pdbx_description
1 polymer ?
#
loop_
_entity_poly.entity_id
_entity_poly.type
_entity_poly.pdbx_seq_one_letter_code
_entity_poly.pdbx_strand_id
1 'polypeptide(L)'
;MKPGHGGMVIDSSTDGSTFDIDNVSFYDDEKLALDESYENDWKRRGLYFGPTFIDLDEELQQSFNDFLEERAIGSELAAIVLDLAEHKEQKEYVNWLEKMSKFIKA
;
A
#
# COMPACT_ATOMS: atom_id res chain seq x y z
N MET A 1 3.95 -16.43 -2.75
CA MET A 1 2.59 -16.60 -3.28
C MET A 1 2.21 -18.06 -3.25
N LYS A 2 0.93 -18.38 -3.06
CA LYS A 2 0.39 -19.74 -3.22
C LYS A 2 -0.34 -19.76 -4.59
N PRO A 3 0.31 -20.24 -5.67
CA PRO A 3 -0.29 -20.18 -7.00
C PRO A 3 -1.67 -20.84 -7.02
N GLY A 4 -2.68 -20.16 -7.58
CA GLY A 4 -4.04 -20.68 -7.69
C GLY A 4 -4.89 -20.64 -6.40
N HIS A 5 -4.48 -19.87 -5.38
CA HIS A 5 -5.20 -19.75 -4.10
C HIS A 5 -5.67 -18.32 -3.80
N GLY A 6 -5.86 -17.48 -4.83
CA GLY A 6 -6.24 -16.08 -4.67
C GLY A 6 -5.12 -15.19 -4.11
N GLY A 7 -5.49 -13.96 -3.76
CA GLY A 7 -4.60 -12.93 -3.22
C GLY A 7 -5.25 -12.15 -2.08
N MET A 8 -4.54 -12.06 -0.96
CA MET A 8 -4.86 -11.13 0.12
C MET A 8 -4.18 -9.79 -0.17
N VAL A 9 -4.95 -8.71 -0.15
CA VAL A 9 -4.46 -7.35 -0.32
C VAL A 9 -4.63 -6.64 1.01
N ILE A 10 -3.54 -6.07 1.52
CA ILE A 10 -3.52 -5.29 2.75
C ILE A 10 -3.18 -3.86 2.35
N ASP A 11 -4.12 -2.96 2.59
CA ASP A 11 -3.90 -1.52 2.45
C ASP A 11 -3.43 -1.00 3.80
N SER A 12 -2.31 -0.29 3.81
CA SER A 12 -1.70 0.23 5.04
C SER A 12 -1.12 1.61 4.82
N SER A 13 -1.13 2.40 5.89
CA SER A 13 -0.46 3.69 5.98
C SER A 13 0.70 3.62 6.99
N THR A 14 1.62 4.58 6.93
CA THR A 14 2.75 4.65 7.88
C THR A 14 3.21 6.08 8.05
N ASP A 15 3.60 6.42 9.29
CA ASP A 15 4.31 7.64 9.63
C ASP A 15 5.84 7.44 9.76
N GLY A 16 6.34 6.26 9.40
CA GLY A 16 7.74 5.85 9.54
C GLY A 16 8.06 5.08 10.82
N SER A 17 7.15 4.99 11.79
CA SER A 17 7.35 4.20 13.01
C SER A 17 6.86 2.75 12.87
N THR A 18 5.67 2.56 12.32
CA THR A 18 5.03 1.26 12.05
C THR A 18 4.09 1.37 10.86
N PHE A 19 3.58 0.24 10.38
CA PHE A 19 2.44 0.22 9.46
C PHE A 19 1.13 0.11 10.25
N ASP A 20 0.18 0.98 9.94
CA ASP A 20 -1.20 0.88 10.38
C ASP A 20 -2.01 0.21 9.27
N ILE A 21 -2.71 -0.89 9.59
CA ILE A 21 -3.55 -1.59 8.62
C ILE A 21 -4.90 -0.87 8.51
N ASP A 22 -5.21 -0.37 7.32
CA ASP A 22 -6.46 0.32 7.04
C ASP A 22 -7.55 -0.67 6.58
N ASN A 23 -7.18 -1.65 5.75
CA ASN A 23 -8.10 -2.58 5.13
C ASN A 23 -7.44 -3.91 4.74
N VAL A 24 -8.20 -5.00 4.82
CA VAL A 24 -7.77 -6.34 4.39
C VAL A 24 -8.82 -6.95 3.48
N SER A 25 -8.47 -7.08 2.19
CA SER A 25 -9.33 -7.66 1.15
C SER A 25 -8.82 -9.03 0.71
N PHE A 26 -9.71 -9.87 0.20
CA PHE A 26 -9.31 -11.13 -0.45
C PHE A 26 -9.98 -11.27 -1.82
N TYR A 27 -9.22 -11.72 -2.80
CA TYR A 27 -9.69 -11.96 -4.17
C TYR A 27 -9.32 -13.39 -4.59
N ASP A 28 -10.29 -14.16 -5.11
CA ASP A 28 -10.04 -15.53 -5.57
C ASP A 28 -9.13 -15.58 -6.81
N ASP A 29 -9.15 -14.53 -7.63
CA ASP A 29 -8.28 -14.38 -8.79
C ASP A 29 -7.04 -13.54 -8.44
N GLU A 30 -5.87 -14.19 -8.46
CA GLU A 30 -4.57 -13.56 -8.21
C GLU A 30 -4.26 -12.43 -9.19
N LYS A 31 -4.69 -12.54 -10.46
CA LYS A 31 -4.50 -11.45 -11.42
C LYS A 31 -5.36 -10.25 -11.06
N LEU A 32 -6.59 -10.49 -10.61
CA LEU A 32 -7.47 -9.43 -10.16
C LEU A 32 -6.91 -8.75 -8.90
N ALA A 33 -6.21 -9.47 -8.02
CA ALA A 33 -5.58 -8.88 -6.84
C ALA A 33 -4.41 -7.93 -7.19
N LEU A 34 -3.60 -8.25 -8.22
CA LEU A 34 -2.33 -7.58 -8.50
C LEU A 34 -2.36 -6.57 -9.64
N ASP A 35 -3.31 -6.67 -10.57
CA ASP A 35 -3.30 -5.86 -11.80
C ASP A 35 -3.83 -4.43 -11.54
N GLU A 36 -2.98 -3.43 -11.77
CA GLU A 36 -3.27 -2.01 -11.52
C GLU A 36 -4.04 -1.32 -12.66
N SER A 37 -4.52 -2.04 -13.67
CA SER A 37 -5.34 -1.46 -14.74
C SER A 37 -6.67 -0.89 -14.23
N TYR A 38 -7.13 0.18 -14.88
CA TYR A 38 -8.42 0.81 -14.57
C TYR A 38 -9.60 -0.17 -14.58
N GLU A 39 -9.60 -1.16 -15.49
CA GLU A 39 -10.65 -2.16 -15.56
C GLU A 39 -10.69 -3.07 -14.33
N ASN A 40 -9.51 -3.48 -13.84
CA ASN A 40 -9.43 -4.37 -12.69
C ASN A 40 -9.62 -3.60 -11.38
N ASP A 41 -9.19 -2.34 -11.31
CA ASP A 41 -9.54 -1.44 -10.21
C ASP A 41 -11.06 -1.28 -10.07
N TRP A 42 -11.75 -1.01 -11.18
CA TRP A 42 -13.22 -0.93 -11.19
C TRP A 42 -13.89 -2.23 -10.73
N LYS A 43 -13.39 -3.39 -11.17
CA LYS A 43 -13.92 -4.69 -10.74
C LYS A 43 -13.72 -4.90 -9.23
N ARG A 44 -12.54 -4.59 -8.69
CA ARG A 44 -12.27 -4.69 -7.24
C ARG A 44 -13.24 -3.83 -6.43
N ARG A 45 -13.53 -2.60 -6.88
CA ARG A 45 -14.55 -1.70 -6.26
C ARG A 45 -15.95 -2.28 -6.17
N GLY A 46 -16.30 -3.26 -7.01
CA GLY A 46 -17.59 -3.95 -6.96
C GLY A 46 -17.63 -5.17 -6.02
N LEU A 47 -16.50 -5.57 -5.44
CA LEU A 47 -16.39 -6.75 -4.57
C LEU A 47 -16.45 -6.37 -3.10
N TYR A 48 -16.61 -7.38 -2.24
CA TYR A 48 -16.56 -7.19 -0.79
C TYR A 48 -15.11 -6.94 -0.35
N PHE A 49 -14.87 -5.80 0.29
CA PHE A 49 -13.55 -5.36 0.73
C PHE A 49 -13.11 -5.93 2.09
N GLY A 50 -13.99 -6.67 2.76
CA GLY A 50 -13.85 -6.96 4.17
C GLY A 50 -14.65 -5.98 5.03
N PRO A 51 -14.72 -6.23 6.35
CA PRO A 51 -15.27 -5.28 7.31
C PRO A 51 -14.28 -4.13 7.55
N THR A 52 -14.70 -3.08 8.25
CA THR A 52 -13.76 -2.08 8.78
C THR A 52 -12.72 -2.79 9.64
N PHE A 53 -11.43 -2.58 9.39
CA PHE A 53 -10.37 -3.32 10.09
C PHE A 53 -10.42 -3.09 11.61
N ILE A 54 -10.66 -1.86 12.05
CA ILE A 54 -10.72 -1.51 13.48
C ILE A 54 -11.91 -2.15 14.22
N ASP A 55 -12.93 -2.59 13.49
CA ASP A 55 -14.11 -3.26 14.06
C ASP A 55 -13.87 -4.78 14.25
N LEU A 56 -12.73 -5.31 13.80
CA LEU A 56 -12.33 -6.69 14.05
C LEU A 56 -11.98 -6.91 15.53
N ASP A 57 -12.03 -8.16 15.97
CA ASP A 57 -11.52 -8.54 17.28
C ASP A 57 -10.02 -8.17 17.43
N GLU A 58 -9.62 -7.69 18.60
CA GLU A 58 -8.25 -7.19 18.85
C GLU A 58 -7.19 -8.28 18.63
N GLU A 59 -7.46 -9.55 18.98
CA GLU A 59 -6.52 -10.65 18.76
C GLU A 59 -6.36 -10.92 17.25
N LEU A 60 -7.44 -10.78 16.48
CA LEU A 60 -7.39 -10.92 15.03
C LEU A 60 -6.61 -9.77 14.39
N GLN A 61 -6.82 -8.53 14.84
CA GLN A 61 -6.03 -7.38 14.38
C GLN A 61 -4.53 -7.60 14.65
N GLN A 62 -4.18 -8.04 15.86
CA GLN A 62 -2.80 -8.36 16.22
C GLN A 62 -2.22 -9.46 15.32
N SER A 63 -2.99 -10.51 15.01
CA SER A 63 -2.51 -11.59 14.14
C SER A 63 -2.15 -11.14 12.72
N PHE A 64 -2.81 -10.10 12.20
CA PHE A 64 -2.43 -9.49 10.93
C PHE A 64 -1.13 -8.69 11.02
N ASN A 65 -0.93 -7.95 12.10
CA ASN A 65 0.33 -7.24 12.36
C ASN A 65 1.49 -8.25 12.49
N ASP A 66 1.33 -9.30 13.30
CA ASP A 66 2.33 -10.36 13.46
C ASP A 66 2.66 -11.02 12.11
N PHE A 67 1.63 -11.29 11.29
CA PHE A 67 1.81 -11.85 9.95
C PHE A 67 2.67 -10.96 9.02
N LEU A 68 2.51 -9.63 9.11
CA LEU A 68 3.32 -8.67 8.36
C LEU A 68 4.75 -8.60 8.92
N GLU A 69 4.91 -8.53 10.24
CA GLU A 69 6.22 -8.49 10.89
C GLU A 69 7.08 -9.72 10.56
N GLU A 70 6.50 -10.93 10.57
CA GLU A 70 7.18 -12.17 10.16
C GLU A 70 7.73 -12.13 8.72
N ARG A 71 7.19 -11.24 7.87
CA ARG A 71 7.61 -11.02 6.48
C ARG A 71 8.51 -9.80 6.32
N ALA A 72 9.03 -9.27 7.42
CA ALA A 72 9.81 -8.04 7.48
C ALA A 72 9.05 -6.79 6.99
N ILE A 73 7.71 -6.81 7.06
CA ILE A 73 6.86 -5.65 6.82
C ILE A 73 6.53 -5.07 8.21
N GLY A 74 7.46 -4.26 8.73
CA GLY A 74 7.35 -3.66 10.06
C GLY A 74 8.11 -2.34 10.15
N SER A 75 8.50 -1.95 11.36
CA SER A 75 9.11 -0.64 11.65
C SER A 75 10.35 -0.29 10.81
N GLU A 76 11.23 -1.25 10.54
CA GLU A 76 12.41 -1.03 9.70
C GLU A 76 12.02 -0.64 8.26
N LEU A 77 11.06 -1.37 7.67
CA LEU A 77 10.56 -1.05 6.34
C LEU A 77 9.79 0.27 6.32
N ALA A 78 9.00 0.56 7.36
CA ALA A 78 8.29 1.83 7.51
C ALA A 78 9.25 3.03 7.46
N ALA A 79 10.34 2.97 8.24
CA ALA A 79 11.37 4.01 8.24
C ALA A 79 12.03 4.17 6.87
N ILE A 80 12.39 3.05 6.21
CA ILE A 80 12.99 3.08 4.86
C ILE A 80 12.03 3.69 3.83
N VAL A 81 10.74 3.35 3.88
CA VAL A 81 9.73 3.91 2.96
C VAL A 81 9.63 5.42 3.11
N LEU A 82 9.64 5.93 4.36
CA LEU A 82 9.60 7.37 4.62
C LEU A 82 10.85 8.08 4.08
N ASP A 83 12.05 7.56 4.37
CA ASP A 83 13.31 8.12 3.89
C ASP A 83 13.35 8.17 2.34
N LEU A 84 12.88 7.10 1.68
CA LEU A 84 12.79 7.03 0.22
C LEU A 84 11.76 8.02 -0.33
N ALA A 85 10.64 8.21 0.36
CA ALA A 85 9.60 9.16 -0.02
C ALA A 85 10.13 10.60 0.04
N GLU A 86 10.82 10.98 1.13
CA GLU A 86 11.46 12.30 1.28
C GLU A 86 12.50 12.55 0.18
N HIS A 87 13.39 11.57 -0.07
CA HIS A 87 14.40 11.70 -1.11
C HIS A 87 13.79 11.81 -2.51
N LYS A 88 12.72 11.05 -2.80
CA LYS A 88 11.98 11.15 -4.06
C LYS A 88 11.32 12.52 -4.20
N GLU A 89 10.63 13.00 -3.17
CA GLU A 89 9.95 14.29 -3.16
C GLU A 89 10.92 15.42 -3.53
N GLN A 90 12.08 15.47 -2.86
CA GLN A 90 13.08 16.51 -3.12
C GLN A 90 13.57 16.48 -4.58
N LYS A 91 13.75 15.28 -5.16
CA LYS A 91 14.15 15.13 -6.57
C LYS A 91 13.06 15.59 -7.53
N GLU A 92 11.80 15.21 -7.26
CA GLU A 92 10.66 15.64 -8.07
C GLU A 92 10.44 17.15 -7.97
N TYR A 93 10.63 17.74 -6.79
CA TYR A 93 10.53 19.18 -6.55
C TYR A 93 11.54 19.97 -7.39
N VAL A 94 12.82 19.58 -7.38
CA VAL A 94 13.86 20.21 -8.20
C VAL A 94 13.52 20.09 -9.69
N ASN A 95 13.14 18.91 -10.15
CA ASN A 95 12.74 18.68 -11.55
C ASN A 95 11.51 19.53 -11.94
N TRP A 96 10.54 19.68 -11.05
CA TRP A 96 9.38 20.52 -11.26
C TRP A 96 9.78 22.00 -11.40
N LEU A 97 10.64 22.52 -10.51
CA LEU A 97 11.18 23.88 -10.62
C LEU A 97 11.91 24.12 -11.94
N GLU A 98 12.71 23.16 -12.41
CA GLU A 98 13.40 23.26 -13.69
C GLU A 98 12.42 23.34 -14.88
N LYS A 99 11.39 22.48 -14.88
CA LYS A 99 10.34 22.49 -15.91
C LYS A 99 9.59 23.82 -15.93
N MET A 100 9.22 24.34 -14.75
CA MET A 100 8.55 25.64 -14.62
C MET A 100 9.45 26.79 -15.10
N SER A 101 10.72 26.79 -14.72
CA SER A 101 11.69 27.81 -15.18
C SER A 101 11.84 27.81 -16.70
N LYS A 102 11.93 26.63 -17.32
CA LYS A 102 12.01 26.48 -18.79
C LYS A 102 10.75 27.01 -19.47
N PHE A 103 9.57 26.68 -18.94
CA PHE A 103 8.30 27.14 -19.50
C PHE A 103 8.15 28.68 -19.44
N ILE A 104 8.55 29.31 -18.33
CA ILE A 104 8.43 30.77 -18.16
C ILE A 104 9.44 31.55 -19.03
N LYS A 105 10.62 30.97 -19.30
CA LYS A 105 11.68 31.61 -20.09
C LYS A 105 11.53 31.44 -21.60
N ALA A 106 10.63 30.56 -22.05
CA ALA A 106 10.32 30.34 -23.47
C ALA A 106 9.49 31.50 -24.04
#